data_AF-A0A7S0JXB7-F1
#
_entry.id   AF-A0A7S0JXB7-F1
#
_cell.length_a   1.000
_cell.length_b   1.000
_cell.length_c   1.000
_cell.angle_alpha   90.00
_cell.angle_beta   90.00
_cell.angle_gamma   90.00
#
_symmetry.space_group_name_H-M   'P 1'
#
loop_
_entity.id
_entity.type
_entity.pdbx_description
1 polymer ?
#
loop_
_entity_poly.entity_id
_entity_poly.type
_entity_poly.pdbx_seq_one_letter_code
_entity_poly.pdbx_strand_id
1 'polypeptide(L)'
;HQQHPLHISNMKSAIIAALIGSAAAFAPAQNKAATTALNAFEDELGVQPPLGFFDPFGMLSGDCSQERFDRLRYVEIKHGRIAQLAFLGQVVTRAGIHLPGNIDYAGNAFDSFPNGVAALIGPDSIPFEGQGQIIAFIGWLEIAFMRDVPGTGNEHVGDFRNGYIDFGWDDFDEETKLQKRAIELNNGRAAMFGILGLMVHEEIQPLGYDPDLPIIGHLQ
;
A
#
# COMPACT_ATOMS: atom_id res chain seq x y z
N HIS A 1 -20.43 94.94 22.96
CA HIS A 1 -20.62 93.69 23.71
C HIS A 1 -20.78 92.53 22.73
N GLN A 2 -20.01 91.47 22.95
CA GLN A 2 -19.72 90.36 22.03
C GLN A 2 -20.92 89.44 21.74
N GLN A 3 -20.96 88.85 20.55
CA GLN A 3 -21.65 87.59 20.27
C GLN A 3 -20.71 86.66 19.51
N HIS A 4 -20.40 85.51 20.12
CA HIS A 4 -19.64 84.39 19.56
C HIS A 4 -20.63 83.41 18.89
N PRO A 5 -20.40 82.95 17.65
CA PRO A 5 -21.08 81.77 17.13
C PRO A 5 -20.29 80.50 17.49
N LEU A 6 -20.96 79.54 18.14
CA LEU A 6 -20.45 78.22 18.48
C LEU A 6 -20.50 77.29 17.24
N HIS A 7 -19.39 76.60 16.98
CA HIS A 7 -19.18 75.65 15.89
C HIS A 7 -20.03 74.36 16.07
N ILE A 8 -21.12 74.20 15.31
CA ILE A 8 -21.99 72.99 15.28
C ILE A 8 -21.58 72.06 14.12
N SER A 9 -20.30 71.73 14.01
CA SER A 9 -19.83 70.87 12.89
C SER A 9 -19.29 69.51 13.34
N ASN A 10 -18.84 69.35 14.58
CA ASN A 10 -18.13 68.14 15.03
C ASN A 10 -19.02 67.02 15.59
N MET A 11 -20.33 67.25 15.79
CA MET A 11 -21.23 66.26 16.41
C MET A 11 -21.85 65.27 15.41
N LYS A 12 -21.84 65.58 14.11
CA LYS A 12 -22.44 64.72 13.07
C LYS A 12 -21.50 63.60 12.60
N SER A 13 -20.20 63.80 12.70
CA SER A 13 -19.19 62.84 12.23
C SER A 13 -18.99 61.66 13.19
N ALA A 14 -19.25 61.85 14.48
CA ALA A 14 -19.06 60.80 15.50
C ALA A 14 -20.15 59.71 15.45
N ILE A 15 -21.37 60.07 15.05
CA ILE A 15 -22.51 59.13 14.98
C ILE A 15 -22.36 58.16 13.78
N ILE A 16 -21.77 58.64 12.68
CA ILE A 16 -21.53 57.82 11.49
C ILE A 16 -20.42 56.78 11.75
N ALA A 17 -19.38 57.14 12.51
CA ALA A 17 -18.31 56.21 12.87
C ALA A 17 -18.78 55.07 13.80
N ALA A 18 -19.71 55.35 14.72
CA ALA A 18 -20.26 54.34 15.62
C ALA A 18 -21.14 53.30 14.89
N LEU A 19 -21.88 53.71 13.85
CA LEU A 19 -22.72 52.80 13.07
C LEU A 19 -21.92 51.87 12.14
N ILE A 20 -20.75 52.29 11.66
CA ILE A 20 -19.87 51.46 10.84
C ILE A 20 -19.14 50.41 11.70
N GLY A 21 -18.83 50.74 12.95
CA GLY A 21 -18.21 49.80 13.91
C GLY A 21 -19.11 48.62 14.31
N SER A 22 -20.44 48.83 14.37
CA SER A 22 -21.38 47.75 14.73
C SER A 22 -21.65 46.73 13.60
N ALA A 23 -21.33 47.03 12.34
CA ALA A 23 -21.55 46.10 11.23
C ALA A 23 -20.41 45.08 11.07
N ALA A 24 -19.18 45.44 11.46
CA ALA A 24 -18.02 44.54 11.38
C ALA A 24 -18.04 43.44 12.47
N ALA A 25 -18.72 43.68 13.59
CA ALA A 25 -18.81 42.73 14.71
C ALA A 25 -19.79 41.56 14.48
N PHE A 26 -20.61 41.63 13.42
CA PHE A 26 -21.55 40.57 13.03
C PHE A 26 -21.26 39.99 11.63
N ALA A 27 -20.07 40.25 11.08
CA ALA A 27 -19.63 39.53 9.90
C ALA A 27 -19.48 38.04 10.27
N PRO A 28 -20.10 37.10 9.53
CA PRO A 28 -19.89 35.69 9.79
C PRO A 28 -18.40 35.43 9.65
N ALA A 29 -17.76 35.02 10.76
CA ALA A 29 -16.41 34.50 10.68
C ALA A 29 -16.47 33.40 9.62
N GLN A 30 -15.73 33.57 8.52
CA GLN A 30 -15.47 32.47 7.62
C GLN A 30 -14.73 31.44 8.47
N ASN A 31 -15.47 30.49 9.02
CA ASN A 31 -14.92 29.23 9.47
C ASN A 31 -14.17 28.74 8.24
N LYS A 32 -12.84 28.87 8.23
CA LYS A 32 -12.02 28.06 7.34
C LYS A 32 -12.52 26.66 7.61
N ALA A 33 -13.18 26.06 6.62
CA ALA A 33 -13.55 24.66 6.69
C ALA A 33 -12.29 23.96 7.17
N ALA A 34 -12.35 23.35 8.35
CA ALA A 34 -11.32 22.41 8.74
C ALA A 34 -11.25 21.45 7.56
N THR A 35 -10.12 21.42 6.87
CA THR A 35 -9.85 20.41 5.86
C THR A 35 -10.07 19.10 6.56
N THR A 36 -11.21 18.46 6.30
CA THR A 36 -11.51 17.14 6.81
C THR A 36 -10.31 16.30 6.41
N ALA A 37 -9.69 15.61 7.37
CA ALA A 37 -8.48 14.80 7.19
C ALA A 37 -8.57 13.80 6.01
N LEU A 38 -9.77 13.57 5.46
CA LEU A 38 -10.03 12.92 4.19
C LEU A 38 -9.26 13.53 3.01
N ASN A 39 -9.20 14.86 2.87
CA ASN A 39 -8.56 15.51 1.71
C ASN A 39 -7.02 15.40 1.71
N ALA A 40 -6.39 14.94 2.79
CA ALA A 40 -4.94 14.93 2.91
C ALA A 40 -4.28 13.76 2.16
N PHE A 41 -5.02 12.69 1.86
CA PHE A 41 -4.50 11.46 1.27
C PHE A 41 -5.11 11.13 -0.10
N GLU A 42 -5.92 12.02 -0.67
CA GLU A 42 -6.61 11.80 -1.96
C GLU A 42 -5.66 11.88 -3.17
N ASP A 43 -4.51 12.54 -3.03
CA ASP A 43 -3.48 12.67 -4.09
C ASP A 43 -2.31 11.69 -3.89
N GLU A 44 -2.42 10.75 -2.95
CA GLU A 44 -1.34 9.82 -2.61
C GLU A 44 -1.19 8.66 -3.60
N LEU A 45 0.00 8.06 -3.60
CA LEU A 45 0.34 6.93 -4.47
C LEU A 45 -0.70 5.79 -4.36
N GLY A 46 -1.27 5.34 -5.47
CA GLY A 46 -2.24 4.23 -5.46
C GLY A 46 -3.70 4.64 -5.37
N VAL A 47 -3.98 5.95 -5.29
CA VAL A 47 -5.26 6.51 -5.71
C VAL A 47 -5.30 6.49 -7.24
N GLN A 48 -6.09 5.58 -7.80
CA GLN A 48 -6.19 5.43 -9.26
C GLN A 48 -7.64 5.17 -9.69
N PRO A 49 -8.04 5.62 -10.89
CA PRO A 49 -9.30 5.21 -11.49
C PRO A 49 -9.35 3.67 -11.63
N PRO A 50 -10.52 3.02 -11.48
CA PRO A 50 -11.86 3.60 -11.37
C PRO A 50 -12.32 3.97 -9.96
N LEU A 51 -11.61 3.52 -8.91
CA LEU A 51 -12.08 3.66 -7.52
C LEU A 51 -11.65 4.97 -6.85
N GLY A 52 -10.53 5.57 -7.28
CA GLY A 52 -9.99 6.76 -6.62
C GLY A 52 -9.58 6.47 -5.18
N PHE A 53 -9.86 7.38 -4.26
CA PHE A 53 -9.59 7.20 -2.84
C PHE A 53 -10.58 6.18 -2.25
N PHE A 54 -10.06 5.01 -1.87
CA PHE A 54 -10.86 3.89 -1.37
C PHE A 54 -10.52 3.55 0.08
N ASP A 55 -11.31 4.08 1.02
CA ASP A 55 -11.26 3.76 2.44
C ASP A 55 -12.67 3.55 3.03
N PRO A 56 -13.29 2.37 2.79
CA PRO A 56 -14.67 2.11 3.24
C PRO A 56 -14.80 1.97 4.76
N PHE A 57 -13.69 1.68 5.46
CA PHE A 57 -13.69 1.47 6.91
C PHE A 57 -13.20 2.71 7.69
N GLY A 58 -12.88 3.80 7.00
CA GLY A 58 -12.39 5.02 7.61
C GLY A 58 -11.08 4.82 8.37
N MET A 59 -10.23 3.90 7.92
CA MET A 59 -8.93 3.63 8.55
C MET A 59 -8.00 4.85 8.54
N LEU A 60 -8.19 5.75 7.56
CA LEU A 60 -7.48 7.01 7.37
C LEU A 60 -8.31 8.22 7.84
N SER A 61 -9.52 8.01 8.37
CA SER A 61 -10.36 9.09 8.90
C SER A 61 -9.96 9.49 10.32
N GLY A 62 -10.18 10.77 10.69
CA GLY A 62 -9.87 11.30 12.03
C GLY A 62 -8.41 11.74 12.20
N ASP A 63 -7.86 11.59 13.40
CA ASP A 63 -6.47 11.93 13.75
C ASP A 63 -5.46 10.88 13.24
N CYS A 64 -5.56 10.49 11.97
CA CYS A 64 -4.60 9.56 11.37
C CYS A 64 -3.26 10.29 11.19
N SER A 65 -2.23 9.86 11.94
CA SER A 65 -0.87 10.40 11.78
C SER A 65 -0.27 9.93 10.46
N GLN A 66 0.60 10.77 9.87
CA GLN A 66 1.39 10.39 8.69
C GLN A 66 2.15 9.07 8.91
N GLU A 67 2.70 8.87 10.10
CA GLU A 67 3.40 7.64 10.50
C GLU A 67 2.50 6.38 10.37
N ARG A 68 1.21 6.50 10.71
CA ARG A 68 0.26 5.39 10.55
C ARG A 68 0.02 5.08 9.09
N PHE A 69 -0.12 6.11 8.25
CA PHE A 69 -0.26 5.95 6.80
C PHE A 69 0.98 5.29 6.18
N ASP A 70 2.17 5.77 6.53
CA ASP A 70 3.44 5.22 6.05
C ASP A 70 3.60 3.75 6.46
N ARG A 71 3.21 3.40 7.70
CA ARG A 71 3.19 2.00 8.14
C ARG A 71 2.20 1.15 7.36
N LEU A 72 0.97 1.65 7.12
CA LEU A 72 -0.02 0.92 6.33
C LEU A 72 0.47 0.70 4.90
N ARG A 73 1.10 1.72 4.30
CA ARG A 73 1.73 1.63 2.98
C ARG A 73 2.83 0.59 2.94
N TYR A 74 3.71 0.60 3.94
CA TYR A 74 4.79 -0.37 4.07
C TYR A 74 4.24 -1.80 4.12
N VAL A 75 3.21 -2.02 4.94
CA VAL A 75 2.55 -3.32 5.08
C VAL A 75 1.91 -3.74 3.76
N GLU A 76 1.20 -2.84 3.07
CA GLU A 76 0.57 -3.10 1.78
C GLU A 76 1.59 -3.52 0.71
N ILE A 77 2.69 -2.79 0.57
CA ILE A 77 3.76 -3.10 -0.39
C ILE A 77 4.39 -4.46 -0.06
N LYS A 78 4.69 -4.75 1.21
CA LYS A 78 5.31 -6.01 1.61
C LYS A 78 4.41 -7.20 1.30
N HIS A 79 3.12 -7.13 1.63
CA HIS A 79 2.16 -8.17 1.29
C HIS A 79 2.00 -8.31 -0.23
N GLY A 80 2.01 -7.18 -0.96
CA GLY A 80 1.86 -7.18 -2.42
C GLY A 80 3.02 -7.90 -3.11
N ARG A 81 4.26 -7.62 -2.70
CA ARG A 81 5.46 -8.29 -3.21
C ARG A 81 5.45 -9.79 -2.92
N ILE A 82 5.07 -10.18 -1.69
CA ILE A 82 4.95 -11.60 -1.32
C ILE A 82 3.89 -12.28 -2.19
N ALA A 83 2.73 -11.65 -2.37
CA ALA A 83 1.65 -12.20 -3.17
C ALA A 83 2.00 -12.31 -4.66
N GLN A 84 2.73 -11.33 -5.22
CA GLN A 84 3.21 -11.38 -6.61
C GLN A 84 4.13 -12.59 -6.84
N LEU A 85 5.10 -12.80 -5.94
CA LEU A 85 6.01 -13.94 -6.03
C LEU A 85 5.28 -15.26 -5.82
N ALA A 86 4.33 -15.32 -4.88
CA ALA A 86 3.53 -16.51 -4.62
C ALA A 86 2.63 -16.88 -5.82
N PHE A 87 1.97 -15.88 -6.42
CA PHE A 87 1.12 -16.08 -7.59
C PHE A 87 1.94 -16.56 -8.80
N LEU A 88 3.07 -15.90 -9.09
CA LEU A 88 3.96 -16.34 -10.17
C LEU A 88 4.51 -17.74 -9.89
N GLY A 89 4.90 -18.04 -8.65
CA GLY A 89 5.36 -19.35 -8.22
C GLY A 89 4.32 -20.45 -8.53
N GLN A 90 3.07 -20.25 -8.14
CA GLN A 90 1.97 -21.17 -8.45
C GLN A 90 1.80 -21.39 -9.96
N VAL A 91 1.85 -20.33 -10.77
CA VAL A 91 1.72 -20.45 -12.22
C VAL A 91 2.87 -21.26 -12.82
N VAL A 92 4.12 -21.01 -12.38
CA VAL A 92 5.32 -21.68 -12.91
C VAL A 92 5.36 -23.16 -12.54
N THR A 93 5.10 -23.50 -11.28
CA THR A 93 5.14 -24.90 -10.83
C THR A 93 4.00 -25.72 -11.45
N ARG A 94 2.81 -25.12 -11.60
CA ARG A 94 1.68 -25.77 -12.27
C ARG A 94 1.84 -25.87 -13.79
N ALA A 95 2.66 -25.01 -14.40
CA ALA A 95 3.08 -25.18 -15.79
C ALA A 95 4.08 -26.36 -15.98
N GLY A 96 4.47 -27.05 -14.91
CA GLY A 96 5.41 -28.18 -14.95
C GLY A 96 6.87 -27.74 -15.06
N ILE A 97 7.18 -26.47 -14.76
CA ILE A 97 8.55 -25.96 -14.83
C ILE A 97 9.19 -26.14 -13.46
N HIS A 98 9.94 -27.23 -13.33
CA HIS A 98 10.71 -27.56 -12.13
C HIS A 98 12.21 -27.44 -12.37
N LEU A 99 12.97 -27.23 -11.29
CA LEU A 99 14.43 -27.26 -11.36
C LEU A 99 14.90 -28.68 -11.70
N PRO A 100 15.91 -28.84 -12.57
CA PRO A 100 16.45 -30.16 -12.85
C PRO A 100 17.26 -30.67 -11.65
N GLY A 101 17.06 -31.94 -11.28
CA GLY A 101 17.84 -32.63 -10.25
C GLY A 101 17.02 -33.03 -9.03
N ASN A 102 17.73 -33.38 -7.96
CA ASN A 102 17.14 -33.85 -6.71
C ASN A 102 17.16 -32.74 -5.66
N ILE A 103 16.06 -32.58 -4.94
CA ILE A 103 15.95 -31.61 -3.83
C ILE A 103 16.73 -32.07 -2.60
N ASP A 104 16.92 -33.39 -2.46
CA ASP A 104 17.56 -34.00 -1.32
C ASP A 104 18.64 -35.03 -1.73
N TYR A 105 19.39 -35.46 -0.71
CA TYR A 105 20.38 -36.53 -0.86
C TYR A 105 19.76 -37.93 -0.92
N ALA A 106 18.44 -38.06 -0.68
CA ALA A 106 17.72 -39.33 -0.78
C ALA A 106 17.34 -39.68 -2.23
N GLY A 107 17.41 -38.70 -3.14
CA GLY A 107 17.18 -38.88 -4.57
C GLY A 107 15.80 -38.44 -5.04
N ASN A 108 15.06 -37.68 -4.22
CA ASN A 108 13.75 -37.16 -4.59
C ASN A 108 13.91 -35.98 -5.56
N ALA A 109 13.30 -36.08 -6.74
CA ALA A 109 13.36 -35.05 -7.77
C ALA A 109 12.52 -33.81 -7.37
N PHE A 110 12.84 -32.63 -7.89
CA PHE A 110 12.00 -31.44 -7.65
C PHE A 110 10.56 -31.60 -8.17
N ASP A 111 10.38 -32.39 -9.22
CA ASP A 111 9.08 -32.69 -9.85
C ASP A 111 8.27 -33.75 -9.08
N SER A 112 8.85 -34.41 -8.06
CA SER A 112 8.12 -35.43 -7.29
C SER A 112 7.26 -34.85 -6.18
N PHE A 113 7.34 -33.55 -5.92
CA PHE A 113 6.56 -32.88 -4.87
C PHE A 113 5.26 -32.29 -5.45
N PRO A 114 4.16 -32.29 -4.67
CA PRO A 114 2.90 -31.74 -5.14
C PRO A 114 2.97 -30.23 -5.30
N ASN A 115 2.09 -29.68 -6.14
CA ASN A 115 1.91 -28.25 -6.32
C ASN A 115 0.99 -27.65 -5.25
N GLY A 116 0.95 -26.32 -5.14
CA GLY A 116 -0.07 -25.69 -4.29
C GLY A 116 0.25 -25.69 -2.80
N VAL A 117 -0.82 -25.57 -2.01
CA VAL A 117 -0.84 -25.74 -0.55
C VAL A 117 -0.37 -27.14 -0.15
N ALA A 118 -0.61 -28.15 -0.97
CA ALA A 118 -0.15 -29.52 -0.74
C ALA A 118 1.38 -29.63 -0.68
N ALA A 119 2.14 -28.76 -1.36
CA ALA A 119 3.59 -28.70 -1.27
C ALA A 119 4.09 -28.36 0.15
N LEU A 120 3.29 -27.58 0.89
CA LEU A 120 3.63 -27.08 2.23
C LEU A 120 3.12 -27.99 3.34
N ILE A 121 1.86 -28.42 3.26
CA ILE A 121 1.18 -29.14 4.36
C ILE A 121 0.56 -30.49 3.95
N GLY A 122 0.73 -30.89 2.68
CA GLY A 122 0.18 -32.14 2.16
C GLY A 122 0.93 -33.39 2.64
N PRO A 123 0.39 -34.59 2.32
CA PRO A 123 0.97 -35.87 2.73
C PRO A 123 2.37 -36.11 2.16
N ASP A 124 2.65 -35.59 0.95
CA ASP A 124 3.96 -35.68 0.27
C ASP A 124 4.65 -34.30 0.22
N SER A 125 4.48 -33.49 1.26
CA SER A 125 5.06 -32.14 1.34
C SER A 125 6.58 -32.13 1.48
N ILE A 126 7.18 -30.96 1.20
CA ILE A 126 8.60 -30.73 1.40
C ILE A 126 8.96 -30.96 2.88
N PRO A 127 10.05 -31.69 3.20
CA PRO A 127 10.46 -31.96 4.58
C PRO A 127 10.55 -30.69 5.44
N PHE A 128 10.14 -30.81 6.71
CA PHE A 128 10.08 -29.68 7.64
C PHE A 128 11.45 -29.00 7.83
N GLU A 129 12.54 -29.76 7.75
CA GLU A 129 13.90 -29.23 7.81
C GLU A 129 14.20 -28.29 6.64
N GLY A 130 13.75 -28.63 5.43
CA GLY A 130 13.90 -27.79 4.24
C GLY A 130 13.08 -26.51 4.34
N GLN A 131 11.83 -26.62 4.78
CA GLN A 131 10.98 -25.46 5.04
C GLN A 131 11.57 -24.54 6.13
N GLY A 132 12.11 -25.14 7.19
CA GLY A 132 12.78 -24.42 8.28
C GLY A 132 14.00 -23.62 7.82
N GLN A 133 14.80 -24.16 6.89
CA GLN A 133 15.92 -23.42 6.29
C GLN A 133 15.44 -22.20 5.50
N ILE A 134 14.38 -22.34 4.71
CA ILE A 134 13.79 -21.25 3.94
C ILE A 134 13.28 -20.16 4.89
N ILE A 135 12.49 -20.53 5.91
CA ILE A 135 11.95 -19.58 6.89
C ILE A 135 13.06 -18.89 7.67
N ALA A 136 14.09 -19.63 8.10
CA ALA A 136 15.22 -19.05 8.82
C ALA A 136 16.01 -18.05 7.95
N PHE A 137 16.23 -18.38 6.68
CA PHE A 137 16.91 -17.51 5.74
C PHE A 137 16.09 -16.24 5.45
N ILE A 138 14.78 -16.39 5.19
CA ILE A 138 13.87 -15.25 5.01
C ILE A 138 13.83 -14.38 6.27
N GLY A 139 13.73 -14.98 7.46
CA GLY A 139 13.75 -14.27 8.72
C GLY A 139 15.05 -13.48 8.94
N TRP A 140 16.19 -14.05 8.55
CA TRP A 140 17.46 -13.35 8.57
C TRP A 140 17.49 -12.18 7.57
N LEU A 141 17.01 -12.37 6.34
CA LEU A 141 16.89 -11.29 5.35
C LEU A 141 15.99 -10.17 5.83
N GLU A 142 14.89 -10.49 6.51
CA GLU A 142 13.96 -9.50 7.07
C GLU A 142 14.61 -8.66 8.18
N ILE A 143 15.48 -9.26 9.00
CA ILE A 143 16.15 -8.55 10.10
C ILE A 143 17.35 -7.76 9.61
N ALA A 144 18.11 -8.28 8.64
CA ALA A 144 19.41 -7.74 8.26
C ALA A 144 19.37 -6.85 7.00
N PHE A 145 18.49 -7.11 6.03
CA PHE A 145 18.50 -6.45 4.71
C PHE A 145 17.19 -5.74 4.37
N MET A 146 16.03 -6.37 4.57
CA MET A 146 14.72 -5.82 4.20
C MET A 146 14.16 -4.90 5.29
N ARG A 147 15.00 -4.01 5.80
CA ARG A 147 14.61 -2.93 6.71
C ARG A 147 14.82 -1.59 6.03
N ASP A 148 13.87 -0.70 6.26
CA ASP A 148 14.02 0.71 5.94
C ASP A 148 15.01 1.31 6.96
N VAL A 149 16.26 1.55 6.54
CA VAL A 149 17.31 2.11 7.40
C VAL A 149 17.34 3.63 7.20
N PRO A 150 16.95 4.42 8.22
CA PRO A 150 16.93 5.88 8.10
C PRO A 150 18.33 6.42 7.74
N GLY A 151 18.40 7.27 6.72
CA GLY A 151 19.66 7.93 6.30
C GLY A 151 20.49 7.17 5.25
N THR A 152 19.96 6.09 4.65
CA THR A 152 20.64 5.33 3.58
C THR A 152 20.23 5.73 2.16
N GLY A 153 19.51 6.84 1.99
CA GLY A 153 19.06 7.34 0.69
C GLY A 153 17.71 6.78 0.22
N ASN A 154 16.91 6.22 1.13
CA ASN A 154 15.58 5.71 0.81
C ASN A 154 14.67 6.86 0.35
N GLU A 155 14.29 6.84 -0.93
CA GLU A 155 13.44 7.88 -1.55
C GLU A 155 11.97 7.73 -1.12
N HIS A 156 11.57 6.53 -0.69
CA HIS A 156 10.20 6.24 -0.29
C HIS A 156 10.09 5.05 0.67
N VAL A 157 8.95 4.96 1.34
CA VAL A 157 8.59 3.83 2.21
C VAL A 157 8.67 2.52 1.43
N GLY A 158 9.39 1.54 1.99
CA GLY A 158 9.55 0.21 1.39
C GLY A 158 10.61 0.14 0.28
N ASP A 159 11.48 1.14 0.16
CA ASP A 159 12.69 1.04 -0.64
C ASP A 159 13.73 0.14 0.07
N PHE A 160 13.84 -1.10 -0.40
CA PHE A 160 14.80 -2.07 0.16
C PHE A 160 16.15 -2.05 -0.57
N ARG A 161 16.35 -1.15 -1.53
CA ARG A 161 17.63 -1.02 -2.22
C ARG A 161 18.69 -0.53 -1.24
N ASN A 162 18.33 0.31 -0.26
CA ASN A 162 19.22 0.86 0.76
C ASN A 162 20.56 1.39 0.15
N GLY A 163 20.53 1.89 -1.09
CA GLY A 163 21.70 2.32 -1.87
C GLY A 163 22.65 1.23 -2.38
N TYR A 164 22.35 -0.06 -2.19
CA TYR A 164 23.23 -1.18 -2.58
C TYR A 164 23.00 -1.72 -3.98
N ILE A 165 21.78 -1.56 -4.52
CA ILE A 165 21.38 -2.13 -5.80
C ILE A 165 20.65 -1.06 -6.59
N ASP A 166 21.32 -0.53 -7.62
CA ASP A 166 20.71 0.35 -8.60
C ASP A 166 20.60 -0.38 -9.94
N PHE A 167 19.36 -0.67 -10.36
CA PHE A 167 19.04 -1.23 -11.67
C PHE A 167 18.70 -0.11 -12.67
N GLY A 168 19.39 1.03 -12.59
CA GLY A 168 19.09 2.24 -13.36
C GLY A 168 17.82 2.95 -12.90
N TRP A 169 17.46 2.79 -11.62
CA TRP A 169 16.32 3.47 -11.03
C TRP A 169 16.57 4.98 -10.90
N ASP A 170 17.81 5.34 -10.59
CA ASP A 170 18.21 6.73 -10.36
C ASP A 170 18.24 7.56 -11.66
N ASP A 171 18.25 6.88 -12.82
CA ASP A 171 18.19 7.49 -14.16
C ASP A 171 16.74 7.82 -14.62
N PHE A 172 15.70 7.32 -13.94
CA PHE A 172 14.32 7.61 -14.32
C PHE A 172 13.87 8.99 -13.82
N ASP A 173 12.99 9.62 -14.61
CA ASP A 173 12.25 10.80 -14.20
C ASP A 173 11.25 10.50 -13.07
N GLU A 174 10.94 11.51 -12.27
CA GLU A 174 10.04 11.39 -11.11
C GLU A 174 8.63 10.93 -11.50
N GLU A 175 8.14 11.31 -12.68
CA GLU A 175 6.83 10.88 -13.19
C GLU A 175 6.83 9.38 -13.50
N THR A 176 7.85 8.88 -14.19
CA THR A 176 8.02 7.43 -14.43
C THR A 176 8.21 6.65 -13.13
N LYS A 177 8.96 7.18 -12.15
CA LYS A 177 9.12 6.54 -10.84
C LYS A 177 7.76 6.41 -10.14
N LEU A 178 6.95 7.47 -10.12
CA LEU A 178 5.59 7.43 -9.57
C LEU A 178 4.69 6.43 -10.30
N GLN A 179 4.73 6.43 -11.64
CA GLN A 179 3.95 5.50 -12.46
C GLN A 179 4.32 4.03 -12.17
N LYS A 180 5.62 3.71 -12.12
CA LYS A 180 6.09 2.35 -11.84
C LYS A 180 5.72 1.87 -10.45
N ARG A 181 5.79 2.75 -9.45
CA ARG A 181 5.35 2.45 -8.08
C ARG A 181 3.84 2.22 -8.01
N ALA A 182 3.06 3.00 -8.77
CA ALA A 182 1.63 2.82 -8.92
C ALA A 182 1.28 1.46 -9.58
N ILE A 183 2.05 1.05 -10.58
CA ILE A 183 1.92 -0.26 -11.24
C ILE A 183 2.27 -1.39 -10.27
N GLU A 184 3.39 -1.28 -9.55
CA GLU A 184 3.81 -2.25 -8.55
C GLU A 184 2.71 -2.50 -7.51
N LEU A 185 2.17 -1.42 -6.96
CA LEU A 185 1.13 -1.48 -5.94
C LEU A 185 -0.14 -2.16 -6.44
N ASN A 186 -0.62 -1.79 -7.63
CA ASN A 186 -1.84 -2.36 -8.18
C ASN A 186 -1.67 -3.83 -8.58
N ASN A 187 -0.52 -4.18 -9.15
CA ASN A 187 -0.18 -5.58 -9.41
C ASN A 187 -0.09 -6.36 -8.09
N GLY A 188 0.43 -5.74 -7.02
CA GLY A 188 0.46 -6.32 -5.68
C GLY A 188 -0.96 -6.58 -5.14
N ARG A 189 -1.84 -5.58 -5.20
CA ARG A 189 -3.25 -5.71 -4.81
C ARG A 189 -3.96 -6.82 -5.59
N ALA A 190 -3.79 -6.86 -6.92
CA ALA A 190 -4.37 -7.90 -7.75
C ALA A 190 -3.81 -9.29 -7.42
N ALA A 191 -2.50 -9.40 -7.20
CA ALA A 191 -1.86 -10.66 -6.84
C ALA A 191 -2.33 -11.19 -5.48
N MET A 192 -2.62 -10.34 -4.49
CA MET A 192 -3.19 -10.76 -3.21
C MET A 192 -4.53 -11.48 -3.39
N PHE A 193 -5.42 -10.95 -4.24
CA PHE A 193 -6.68 -11.63 -4.56
C PHE A 193 -6.46 -12.87 -5.43
N GLY A 194 -5.50 -12.82 -6.35
CA GLY A 194 -5.12 -13.96 -7.18
C GLY A 194 -4.68 -15.16 -6.36
N ILE A 195 -3.68 -14.98 -5.48
CA ILE A 195 -3.17 -16.08 -4.65
C ILE A 195 -4.22 -16.59 -3.65
N LEU A 196 -5.02 -15.70 -3.06
CA LEU A 196 -6.13 -16.11 -2.19
C LEU A 196 -7.13 -16.98 -2.94
N GLY A 197 -7.49 -16.58 -4.17
CA GLY A 197 -8.34 -17.37 -5.04
C GLY A 197 -7.77 -18.76 -5.28
N LEU A 198 -6.49 -18.86 -5.67
CA LEU A 198 -5.83 -20.14 -5.91
C LEU A 198 -5.84 -21.04 -4.66
N MET A 199 -5.45 -20.51 -3.51
CA MET A 199 -5.43 -21.28 -2.25
C MET A 199 -6.82 -21.78 -1.85
N VAL A 200 -7.85 -20.93 -1.97
CA VAL A 200 -9.23 -21.33 -1.66
C VAL A 200 -9.74 -22.38 -2.65
N HIS A 201 -9.44 -22.21 -3.94
CA HIS A 201 -9.89 -23.13 -4.98
C HIS A 201 -9.25 -24.53 -4.84
N GLU A 202 -8.00 -24.61 -4.35
CA GLU A 202 -7.34 -25.88 -4.02
C GLU A 202 -8.04 -26.63 -2.88
N GLU A 203 -8.47 -25.92 -1.84
CA GLU A 203 -9.12 -26.53 -0.67
C GLU A 203 -10.58 -26.94 -0.91
N ILE A 204 -11.30 -26.28 -1.81
CA ILE A 204 -12.68 -26.66 -2.16
C ILE A 204 -12.74 -27.79 -3.18
N GLN A 205 -11.64 -28.07 -3.89
CA GLN A 205 -11.63 -29.12 -4.90
C GLN A 205 -11.89 -30.52 -4.33
N PRO A 206 -11.28 -30.94 -3.20
CA PRO A 206 -11.64 -32.17 -2.51
C PRO A 206 -13.10 -32.26 -2.07
N LEU A 207 -13.83 -31.13 -1.99
CA LEU A 207 -15.25 -31.08 -1.65
C LEU A 207 -16.18 -31.32 -2.86
N GLY A 208 -15.63 -31.59 -4.05
CA GLY A 208 -16.36 -31.93 -5.26
C GLY A 208 -16.68 -30.73 -6.17
N TYR A 209 -16.06 -29.57 -5.94
CA TYR A 209 -16.13 -28.43 -6.84
C TYR A 209 -14.87 -28.42 -7.72
N ASP A 210 -15.02 -28.62 -9.02
CA ASP A 210 -13.90 -28.57 -9.97
C ASP A 210 -13.93 -27.26 -10.77
N PRO A 211 -13.32 -26.17 -10.25
CA PRO A 211 -13.23 -24.90 -10.95
C PRO A 211 -12.17 -24.98 -12.05
N ASP A 212 -12.58 -24.78 -13.30
CA ASP A 212 -11.64 -24.48 -14.39
C ASP A 212 -11.14 -23.03 -14.22
N LEU A 213 -9.92 -22.87 -13.73
CA LEU A 213 -9.36 -21.56 -13.43
C LEU A 213 -8.67 -20.97 -14.66
N PRO A 214 -8.96 -19.71 -15.02
CA PRO A 214 -8.26 -19.06 -16.12
C PRO A 214 -6.75 -18.98 -15.79
N ILE A 215 -5.91 -19.40 -16.74
CA ILE A 215 -4.42 -19.51 -16.69
C ILE A 215 -3.90 -20.87 -16.20
N ILE A 216 -4.50 -21.45 -15.17
CA ILE A 216 -3.96 -22.66 -14.53
C ILE A 216 -4.74 -23.92 -14.95
N GLY A 217 -5.97 -23.76 -15.45
CA GLY A 217 -6.84 -24.85 -15.83
C GLY A 217 -7.39 -25.58 -14.60
N HIS A 218 -7.65 -26.88 -14.76
CA HIS A 218 -8.01 -27.75 -13.65
C HIS A 218 -6.85 -27.89 -12.67
N LEU A 219 -7.13 -27.66 -11.40
CA LEU A 219 -6.22 -28.00 -10.32
C LEU A 219 -6.14 -29.53 -10.29
N GLN A 220 -4.97 -30.11 -10.54
CA GLN A 220 -4.70 -31.54 -10.37
C GLN A 220 -3.87 -31.76 -9.11
#